data_AF-A0A920CF00-F1
#
_entry.id   AF-A0A920CF00-F1
#
_cell.length_a   1.000
_cell.length_b   1.000
_cell.length_c   1.000
_cell.angle_alpha   90.00
_cell.angle_beta   90.00
_cell.angle_gamma   90.00
#
_symmetry.space_group_name_H-M   'P 1'
#
loop_
_entity.id
_entity.type
_entity.pdbx_description
1 polymer ?
#
loop_
_entity_poly.entity_id
_entity_poly.type
_entity_poly.pdbx_seq_one_letter_code
_entity_poly.pdbx_strand_id
1 'polypeptide(L)' 'MLVRVLADGDLAIGFFNLSDGQREISLQFWDLGLPYASGFSLSLKDCWTNEELGVYTERFAPTVPAHDCLVVRAKLVRR' A
#
# COMPACT_ATOMS: atom_id res chain seq x y z
N MET A 1 -8.89 2.40 5.25
CA MET A 1 -7.68 2.61 4.43
C MET A 1 -7.64 4.06 4.01
N LEU A 2 -6.46 4.68 4.00
CA LEU A 2 -6.24 6.05 3.56
C LEU A 2 -5.06 6.10 2.59
N VAL A 3 -5.15 6.94 1.55
CA VAL A 3 -4.06 7.18 0.60
C VAL A 3 -3.82 8.68 0.49
N ARG A 4 -2.54 9.08 0.49
CA ARG A 4 -2.13 10.47 0.33
C ARG A 4 -0.95 10.58 -0.63
N VAL A 5 -1.05 11.47 -1.61
CA VAL A 5 0.08 11.83 -2.49
C VAL A 5 1.05 12.72 -1.72
N LEU A 6 2.33 12.40 -1.80
CA LEU A 6 3.43 13.13 -1.17
C LEU A 6 4.04 14.14 -2.17
N ALA A 7 4.78 15.12 -1.64
CA ALA A 7 5.32 16.22 -2.43
C ALA A 7 6.30 15.78 -3.53
N ASP A 8 6.94 14.62 -3.36
CA ASP A 8 7.89 14.01 -4.28
C ASP A 8 7.23 13.04 -5.27
N GLY A 9 5.91 12.91 -5.24
CA GLY A 9 5.15 12.01 -6.12
C GLY A 9 4.99 10.59 -5.61
N ASP A 10 5.59 10.25 -4.46
CA ASP A 10 5.33 9.00 -3.75
C ASP A 10 3.92 9.00 -3.14
N LEU A 11 3.42 7.82 -2.77
CA LEU A 11 2.15 7.67 -2.08
C LEU A 11 2.40 7.19 -0.65
N ALA A 12 1.75 7.81 0.33
CA ALA A 12 1.61 7.25 1.67
C ALA A 12 0.27 6.50 1.75
N ILE A 13 0.33 5.23 2.15
CA ILE A 13 -0.83 4.35 2.22
C ILE A 13 -0.93 3.79 3.63
N GLY A 14 -2.08 4.02 4.27
CA GLY A 14 -2.39 3.51 5.60
C GLY A 14 -3.48 2.44 5.57
N PHE A 15 -3.14 1.23 6.03
CA PHE A 15 -4.03 0.13 6.29
C PHE A 15 -4.36 0.13 7.78
N PHE A 16 -5.62 0.38 8.14
CA PHE A 16 -6.05 0.51 9.54
C PHE A 16 -7.11 -0.54 9.83
N ASN A 17 -6.84 -1.42 10.79
CA ASN A 17 -7.81 -2.36 11.27
C ASN A 17 -8.38 -1.89 12.60
N LEU A 18 -9.63 -1.42 12.58
CA LEU A 18 -10.35 -0.95 13.77
C LEU A 18 -11.27 -2.02 14.38
N SER A 19 -11.12 -3.28 13.96
CA SER A 19 -11.93 -4.40 14.44
C SER A 19 -11.19 -5.24 15.47
N ASP A 20 -11.94 -6.05 16.22
CA ASP A 20 -11.41 -6.95 17.25
C ASP A 20 -10.74 -8.23 16.70
N GLY A 21 -10.76 -8.44 15.38
CA GLY A 21 -10.14 -9.59 14.72
C GLY A 21 -9.11 -9.17 13.68
N GLN A 22 -8.23 -10.09 13.28
CA GLN A 22 -7.33 -9.84 12.15
C GLN A 22 -8.13 -9.68 10.86
N ARG A 23 -7.69 -8.77 9.99
CA ARG A 23 -8.39 -8.46 8.74
C ARG A 23 -7.41 -8.28 7.59
N GLU A 24 -7.72 -8.89 6.45
CA GLU A 24 -7.07 -8.57 5.19
C GLU A 24 -7.69 -7.27 4.65
N ILE A 25 -6.84 -6.25 4.43
CA ILE A 25 -7.27 -4.95 3.89
C ILE A 25 -6.64 -4.80 2.51
N SER A 26 -7.45 -5.03 1.48
CA SER A 26 -6.99 -5.03 0.09
C SER A 26 -7.00 -3.63 -0.52
N LEU A 27 -5.90 -3.25 -1.15
CA LEU A 27 -5.78 -2.08 -2.02
C LEU A 27 -5.66 -2.56 -3.48
N GLN A 28 -6.62 -2.18 -4.31
CA GLN A 28 -6.53 -2.36 -5.75
C GLN A 28 -5.83 -1.13 -6.36
N PHE A 29 -4.83 -1.35 -7.20
CA PHE A 29 -4.06 -0.26 -7.80
C PHE A 29 -4.87 0.46 -8.88
N TRP A 30 -5.90 -0.20 -9.43
CA TRP A 30 -6.90 0.45 -10.27
C TRP A 30 -7.57 1.64 -9.58
N ASP A 31 -7.85 1.54 -8.27
CA ASP A 31 -8.48 2.63 -7.50
C ASP A 31 -7.54 3.85 -7.34
N LEU A 32 -6.23 3.64 -7.55
CA LEU A 32 -5.21 4.69 -7.61
C LEU A 32 -4.99 5.25 -9.02
N GLY A 33 -5.76 4.80 -10.01
CA GLY A 33 -5.53 5.13 -11.42
C GLY A 33 -4.31 4.42 -12.03
N LEU A 34 -3.87 3.32 -11.41
CA LEU A 34 -2.73 2.49 -11.87
C LEU A 34 -3.25 1.12 -12.34
N PRO A 35 -4.00 1.05 -13.46
CA PRO A 35 -4.44 -0.22 -14.02
C PRO A 35 -3.24 -1.05 -14.50
N TYR A 36 -3.44 -2.36 -14.70
CA TYR A 36 -2.39 -3.24 -15.26
C TYR A 36 -1.80 -2.69 -16.56
N ALA A 37 -2.65 -2.14 -17.44
CA ALA A 37 -2.25 -1.55 -18.71
C ALA A 37 -1.37 -0.30 -18.59
N SER A 38 -1.26 0.32 -17.41
CA SER A 38 -0.39 1.48 -17.18
C SER A 38 1.10 1.13 -17.31
N GLY A 39 1.47 -0.15 -17.16
CA GLY A 39 2.88 -0.57 -17.16
C GLY A 39 3.65 -0.13 -15.92
N PHE A 40 2.95 0.31 -14.86
CA PHE A 40 3.55 0.69 -13.59
C PHE A 40 3.24 -0.33 -12.48
N SER A 41 4.12 -0.30 -11.48
CA SER A 41 4.07 -1.11 -10.27
C SER A 41 4.37 -0.21 -9.07
N LEU A 42 4.09 -0.67 -7.85
CA LEU A 42 4.41 0.08 -6.63
C LEU A 42 5.49 -0.67 -5.84
N SER A 43 6.61 -0.01 -5.57
CA SER A 43 7.61 -0.46 -4.60
C SER A 43 7.18 0.01 -3.22
N LEU A 44 6.91 -0.93 -2.32
CA LEU A 44 6.35 -0.65 -0.99
C LEU A 44 7.43 -0.80 0.08
N LYS A 45 7.49 0.19 0.97
CA LYS A 45 8.36 0.20 2.14
C LYS A 45 7.53 0.44 3.40
N ASP A 46 7.72 -0.38 4.42
CA ASP A 46 7.10 -0.18 5.73
C ASP A 46 7.74 1.04 6.42
N CYS A 47 6.92 2.00 6.84
CA CYS A 47 7.38 3.21 7.50
C CYS A 47 7.80 2.99 8.96
N TRP A 48 7.32 1.93 9.61
CA TRP A 48 7.64 1.61 11.00
C TRP A 48 8.98 0.89 11.12
N THR A 49 9.15 -0.20 10.37
CA THR A 49 10.37 -1.03 10.41
C THR A 49 11.46 -0.53 9.44
N ASN A 50 11.10 0.35 8.50
CA ASN A 50 11.95 0.74 7.36
C ASN A 50 12.31 -0.42 6.42
N GLU A 51 11.60 -1.53 6.47
CA GLU A 51 11.84 -2.68 5.61
C GLU A 51 11.19 -2.50 4.23
N GLU A 52 11.88 -2.95 3.19
CA GLU A 52 11.34 -3.03 1.83
C GLU A 52 10.45 -4.27 1.73
N LEU A 53 9.14 -4.07 1.52
CA LEU A 53 8.17 -5.15 1.37
C LEU A 53 8.22 -5.75 -0.04
N GLY A 54 8.70 -4.97 -1.01
CA GLY A 54 8.92 -5.39 -2.39
C GLY A 54 8.10 -4.62 -3.41
N VAL A 55 8.13 -5.09 -4.66
CA VAL A 55 7.41 -4.49 -5.78
C VAL A 55 6.16 -5.29 -6.08
N TYR A 56 5.02 -4.63 -6.03
CA TYR A 56 3.71 -5.24 -6.26
C TYR A 56 3.06 -4.69 -7.52
N THR A 57 2.22 -5.53 -8.12
CA THR A 57 1.45 -5.22 -9.31
C THR A 57 -0.02 -5.50 -9.05
N GLU A 58 -0.90 -4.64 -9.57
CA GLU A 58 -2.36 -4.78 -9.54
C GLU A 58 -3.02 -4.64 -8.16
N ARG A 59 -2.46 -5.26 -7.11
CA ARG A 59 -2.98 -5.19 -5.75
C ARG A 59 -1.91 -5.37 -4.69
N PHE A 60 -2.20 -4.86 -3.50
CA PHE A 60 -1.49 -5.20 -2.26
C PHE A 60 -2.52 -5.39 -1.15
N ALA A 61 -2.48 -6.54 -0.47
CA ALA A 61 -3.48 -6.95 0.50
C ALA A 61 -2.82 -7.50 1.77
N PRO A 62 -2.32 -6.61 2.66
CA PRO A 62 -1.76 -7.03 3.93
C PRO A 62 -2.86 -7.51 4.88
N THR A 63 -2.52 -8.54 5.67
CA THR A 63 -3.30 -8.94 6.85
C THR A 63 -2.84 -8.12 8.05
N VAL A 64 -3.74 -7.31 8.59
CA VAL A 64 -3.47 -6.41 9.73
C VAL A 64 -4.11 -6.99 10.99
N PRO A 65 -3.36 -7.15 12.11
CA PRO A 65 -3.91 -7.61 13.39
C PRO A 65 -5.04 -6.72 13.93
N ALA A 66 -5.76 -7.21 14.93
CA ALA A 66 -6.82 -6.44 15.60
C ALA A 66 -6.26 -5.15 16.20
N HIS A 67 -6.98 -4.04 15.99
CA HIS A 67 -6.60 -2.69 16.47
C HIS A 67 -5.21 -2.20 16.04
N ASP A 68 -4.67 -2.74 14.94
CA ASP A 68 -3.33 -2.42 14.45
C ASP A 68 -3.36 -1.69 13.09
N CYS A 69 -2.19 -1.22 12.65
CA CYS A 69 -2.04 -0.56 11.36
C CYS A 69 -0.73 -0.93 10.65
N LEU A 70 -0.79 -0.92 9.32
CA LEU A 70 0.38 -0.93 8.46
C LEU A 70 0.40 0.37 7.68
N VAL A 71 1.52 1.11 7.77
CA VAL A 71 1.72 2.34 7.01
C VAL A 71 2.89 2.11 6.07
N VAL A 72 2.64 2.22 4.77
CA VAL A 72 3.66 2.05 3.75
C VAL A 72 3.86 3.32 2.95
N ARG A 73 5.12 3.57 2.59
CA ARG A 73 5.47 4.50 1.52
C ARG A 73 5.56 3.69 0.23
N ALA A 74 4.86 4.12 -0.79
CA ALA A 74 4.81 3.49 -2.09
C ALA A 74 5.44 4.39 -3.14
N LYS A 75 6.45 3.89 -3.82
CA LYS A 75 7.11 4.55 -4.94
C LYS A 75 6.64 3.96 -6.25
N LEU A 76 6.30 4.82 -7.20
CA LEU A 76 5.94 4.40 -8.55
C LEU A 76 7.18 3.90 -9.29
N VAL A 77 7.12 2.67 -9.80
CA VAL A 77 8.20 2.06 -10.58
C VAL A 77 7.66 1.53 -11.90
N ARG A 78 8.45 1.62 -12.96
CA ARG A 78 8.09 1.07 -14.27
C ARG A 78 8.33 -0.44 -14.27
N ARG A 79 7.40 -1.18 -14.86
CA ARG A 79 7.50 -2.63 -15.02
C ARG A 79 8.46 -3.01 -16.15
#